data_AF-A0A261B5K3-F1
#
_entry.id   AF-A0A261B5K3-F1
#
_cell.length_a   1.000
_cell.length_b   1.000
_cell.length_c   1.000
_cell.angle_alpha   90.00
_cell.angle_beta   90.00
_cell.angle_gamma   90.00
#
_symmetry.space_group_name_H-M   'P 1'
#
loop_
_entity.id
_entity.type
_entity.pdbx_description
1 polymer ?
#
loop_
_entity_poly.entity_id
_entity_poly.type
_entity_poly.pdbx_seq_one_letter_code
_entity_poly.pdbx_strand_id
1 'polypeptide(L)'
;MNIDFEVPIHLIYHYYISGSISFSLNLLVVYLILWHSSRLDSFKFYLLAFQISCISSDLNMTLFMQPVPLFPMRSGYCYGISSRVFSWSTHAMFTLLTFLLSGQIEVLTICFIRKYKAIMNLKNMSKSSSWKYLLTYLFCISFTCSLALSVLLSYDSHDVQIRELELLYPEIAPKFRALREFQYYTMNWRLITFFALVGLGTVKATVLVTILVARMYRTLKEYSSRMSRRALERHKIALRSLIMQFMITPMTFFPACICLLTILIPTYYSQQISWYACVVVTTHSIFNSIVVVLTYPEFRKTLFFCKKMTENLNIDFEVPFHLIYHYYASGAISFSLNLLVTGIFFNKPAMFLFQIICIISDLNITIFMQPIGLFPICAGYCYGILSRLFSWSSHVLMTLFVFLLSAQIEALTICFLRKHKAIMNLGKMSRTSDWKYPLTYVLVISYNCVYTLSIYLSGDSHEEQMKVLEDLYPETAPKFRALREFHYYILNERLISFFVLTTFGAAKTSILVSVSVIRMYQTLQKHSSR
;
A
#
# COMPACT_ATOMS: atom_id res chain seq x y z
N MET A 1 24.84 6.67 -20.59
CA MET A 1 23.60 6.16 -19.95
C MET A 1 22.95 5.19 -20.92
N ASN A 2 22.54 4.00 -20.49
CA ASN A 2 21.79 3.08 -21.34
C ASN A 2 20.31 3.26 -21.07
N ILE A 3 19.63 4.06 -21.89
CA ILE A 3 18.18 4.28 -21.83
C ILE A 3 17.59 3.66 -23.09
N ASP A 4 16.59 2.81 -22.89
CA ASP A 4 15.85 2.19 -23.97
C ASP A 4 14.69 3.12 -24.39
N PHE A 5 14.61 3.41 -25.69
CA PHE A 5 13.55 4.23 -26.27
C PHE A 5 12.48 3.38 -26.95
N GLU A 6 12.71 2.07 -27.04
CA GLU A 6 11.70 1.15 -27.55
C GLU A 6 10.48 1.14 -26.63
N VAL A 7 9.32 0.87 -27.23
CA VAL A 7 8.07 0.79 -26.47
C VAL A 7 8.10 -0.47 -25.63
N PRO A 8 7.99 -0.40 -24.29
CA PRO A 8 7.96 -1.58 -23.43
C PRO A 8 6.60 -2.29 -23.58
N ILE A 9 6.50 -3.19 -24.57
CA ILE A 9 5.25 -3.88 -24.92
C ILE A 9 4.63 -4.59 -23.70
N HIS A 10 5.46 -5.18 -22.84
CA HIS A 10 5.03 -5.83 -21.60
C HIS A 10 4.30 -4.85 -20.64
N LEU A 11 4.78 -3.62 -20.53
CA LEU A 11 4.17 -2.57 -19.70
C LEU A 11 2.82 -2.12 -20.30
N ILE A 12 2.77 -1.98 -21.63
CA ILE A 12 1.55 -1.61 -22.35
C ILE A 12 0.46 -2.68 -22.19
N TYR A 13 0.80 -3.97 -22.37
CA TYR A 13 -0.14 -5.05 -22.12
C TYR A 13 -0.60 -5.10 -20.67
N HIS A 14 0.30 -4.84 -19.72
CA HIS A 14 -0.08 -4.76 -18.32
C HIS A 14 -1.13 -3.66 -18.09
N TYR A 15 -0.96 -2.47 -18.67
CA TYR A 15 -1.96 -1.40 -18.56
C TYR A 15 -3.33 -1.81 -19.07
N TYR A 16 -3.40 -2.48 -20.22
CA TYR A 16 -4.69 -2.97 -20.72
C TYR A 16 -5.32 -4.01 -19.79
N ILE A 17 -4.53 -4.95 -19.27
CA ILE A 17 -5.02 -6.00 -18.37
C ILE A 17 -5.48 -5.40 -17.03
N SER A 18 -4.61 -4.65 -16.35
CA SER A 18 -4.90 -4.05 -15.05
C SER A 18 -6.03 -3.02 -15.16
N GLY A 19 -6.03 -2.20 -16.22
CA GLY A 19 -7.10 -1.25 -16.53
C GLY A 19 -8.45 -1.94 -16.74
N SER A 20 -8.50 -3.03 -17.51
CA SER A 20 -9.75 -3.77 -17.76
C SER A 20 -10.31 -4.41 -16.49
N ILE A 21 -9.44 -5.01 -15.67
CA ILE A 21 -9.83 -5.61 -14.38
C ILE A 21 -10.32 -4.50 -13.44
N SER A 22 -9.56 -3.41 -13.31
CA SER A 22 -9.91 -2.30 -12.43
C SER A 22 -11.24 -1.65 -12.85
N PHE A 23 -11.44 -1.40 -14.13
CA PHE A 23 -12.68 -0.83 -14.66
C PHE A 23 -13.89 -1.73 -14.33
N SER A 24 -13.77 -3.03 -14.58
CA SER A 24 -14.84 -4.00 -14.31
C SER A 24 -15.19 -4.07 -12.82
N LEU A 25 -14.18 -4.10 -11.94
CA LEU A 25 -14.40 -4.14 -10.49
C LEU A 25 -14.97 -2.83 -9.95
N ASN A 26 -14.47 -1.68 -10.40
CA ASN A 26 -15.01 -0.40 -9.96
C ASN A 26 -16.46 -0.21 -10.44
N LEU A 27 -16.81 -0.64 -11.66
CA LEU A 27 -18.20 -0.65 -12.13
C LEU A 27 -19.08 -1.56 -11.27
N LEU A 28 -18.58 -2.75 -10.90
CA LEU A 28 -19.29 -3.65 -9.99
C LEU A 28 -19.53 -2.98 -8.63
N VAL A 29 -18.53 -2.30 -8.07
CA VAL A 29 -18.67 -1.56 -6.81
C VAL A 29 -19.67 -0.42 -6.95
N VAL A 30 -19.65 0.33 -8.06
CA VAL A 30 -20.63 1.39 -8.35
C VAL A 30 -22.05 0.82 -8.41
N TYR A 31 -22.25 -0.31 -9.10
CA TYR A 31 -23.52 -1.02 -9.13
C TYR A 31 -23.99 -1.43 -7.72
N LEU A 32 -23.11 -1.99 -6.91
CA LEU A 32 -23.45 -2.39 -5.54
C LEU A 32 -23.77 -1.17 -4.65
N ILE A 33 -23.06 -0.06 -4.81
CA ILE A 33 -23.33 1.19 -4.10
C ILE A 33 -24.67 1.81 -4.51
N LEU A 34 -25.09 1.68 -5.76
CA LEU A 34 -26.33 2.31 -6.22
C LEU A 34 -27.56 1.44 -5.91
N TRP A 35 -27.49 0.13 -6.13
CA TRP A 35 -28.63 -0.78 -6.04
C TRP A 35 -28.69 -1.60 -4.73
N HIS A 36 -27.57 -1.86 -4.07
CA HIS A 36 -27.50 -2.73 -2.88
C HIS A 36 -27.06 -2.01 -1.60
N SER A 37 -27.05 -0.67 -1.59
CA SER A 37 -26.60 0.15 -0.45
C SER A 37 -27.71 0.66 0.47
N SER A 38 -28.88 0.00 0.55
CA SER A 38 -30.09 0.53 1.23
C SER A 38 -29.87 1.00 2.68
N ARG A 39 -28.73 0.63 3.30
CA ARG A 39 -28.32 1.00 4.66
C ARG A 39 -27.22 2.07 4.77
N LEU A 40 -26.72 2.63 3.66
CA LEU A 40 -25.63 3.61 3.65
C LEU A 40 -26.08 5.08 3.65
N ASP A 41 -27.39 5.35 3.75
CA ASP A 41 -27.99 6.70 3.85
C ASP A 41 -27.34 7.70 2.87
N SER A 42 -27.09 8.95 3.30
CA SER A 42 -26.42 9.98 2.47
C SER A 42 -24.92 9.73 2.24
N PHE A 43 -24.31 8.78 2.95
CA PHE A 43 -22.88 8.46 2.83
C PHE A 43 -22.55 7.75 1.51
N LYS A 44 -23.53 7.04 0.93
CA LYS A 44 -23.38 6.34 -0.36
C LYS A 44 -22.91 7.25 -1.49
N PHE A 45 -23.34 8.51 -1.52
CA PHE A 45 -22.98 9.47 -2.57
C PHE A 45 -21.50 9.86 -2.53
N TYR A 46 -20.90 9.92 -1.33
CA TYR A 46 -19.48 10.23 -1.17
C TYR A 46 -18.60 9.05 -1.56
N LEU A 47 -19.01 7.84 -1.18
CA LEU A 47 -18.37 6.62 -1.68
C LEU A 47 -18.48 6.50 -3.19
N LEU A 48 -19.65 6.79 -3.76
CA LEU A 48 -19.85 6.80 -5.20
C LEU A 48 -18.91 7.79 -5.90
N ALA A 49 -18.80 9.01 -5.37
CA ALA A 49 -17.87 10.02 -5.89
C ALA A 49 -16.41 9.54 -5.83
N PHE A 50 -16.02 8.86 -4.75
CA PHE A 50 -14.69 8.26 -4.65
C PHE A 50 -14.45 7.19 -5.72
N GLN A 51 -15.42 6.29 -5.94
CA GLN A 51 -15.30 5.25 -6.96
C GLN A 51 -15.28 5.81 -8.38
N ILE A 52 -16.10 6.82 -8.68
CA ILE A 52 -16.06 7.52 -9.98
C ILE A 52 -14.70 8.19 -10.19
N SER A 53 -14.12 8.77 -9.13
CA SER A 53 -12.76 9.34 -9.20
C SER A 53 -11.71 8.27 -9.48
N CYS A 54 -11.84 7.06 -8.91
CA CYS A 54 -10.95 5.92 -9.20
C CYS A 54 -11.07 5.47 -10.65
N ILE A 55 -12.29 5.32 -11.18
CA ILE A 55 -12.53 4.97 -12.60
C ILE A 55 -11.88 6.00 -13.51
N SER A 56 -12.04 7.29 -13.19
CA SER A 56 -11.52 8.39 -14.01
C SER A 56 -9.98 8.40 -14.02
N SER A 57 -9.33 8.23 -12.87
CA SER A 57 -7.87 8.17 -12.79
C SER A 57 -7.31 6.92 -13.47
N ASP A 58 -7.95 5.77 -13.29
CA ASP A 58 -7.54 4.50 -13.92
C ASP A 58 -7.66 4.55 -15.44
N LEU A 59 -8.79 5.04 -15.98
CA LEU A 59 -8.96 5.21 -17.42
C LEU A 59 -7.91 6.16 -17.99
N ASN A 60 -7.65 7.28 -17.30
CA ASN A 60 -6.61 8.21 -17.71
C ASN A 60 -5.24 7.53 -17.75
N MET A 61 -4.87 6.79 -16.71
CA MET A 61 -3.54 6.17 -16.61
C MET A 61 -3.35 4.98 -17.57
N THR A 62 -4.34 4.09 -17.66
CA THR A 62 -4.21 2.78 -18.33
C THR A 62 -4.65 2.77 -19.79
N LEU A 63 -5.52 3.70 -20.19
CA LEU A 63 -6.07 3.75 -21.56
C LEU A 63 -5.62 5.01 -22.31
N PHE A 64 -5.82 6.19 -21.70
CA PHE A 64 -5.60 7.47 -22.39
C PHE A 64 -4.14 7.90 -22.42
N MET A 65 -3.44 7.77 -21.29
CA MET A 65 -2.05 8.23 -21.13
C MET A 65 -1.03 7.13 -21.42
N GLN A 66 -1.14 5.96 -20.77
CA GLN A 66 -0.14 4.87 -20.81
C GLN A 66 1.30 5.40 -20.73
N PRO A 67 1.71 5.88 -19.55
CA PRO A 67 2.96 6.60 -19.39
C PRO A 67 4.15 5.65 -19.55
N VAL A 68 5.17 6.06 -20.31
CA VAL A 68 6.43 5.35 -20.45
C VAL A 68 7.54 6.24 -19.89
N PRO A 69 7.93 6.04 -18.61
CA PRO A 69 9.04 6.78 -18.02
C PRO A 69 10.38 6.34 -18.62
N LEU A 70 11.25 7.31 -18.86
CA LEU A 70 12.60 7.16 -19.40
C LEU A 70 13.66 7.41 -18.32
N PHE A 71 13.43 6.89 -17.11
CA PHE A 71 14.32 7.09 -15.97
C PHE A 71 15.68 6.41 -16.20
N PRO A 72 16.78 6.99 -15.71
CA PRO A 72 16.85 8.05 -14.70
C PRO A 72 16.74 9.49 -15.25
N MET A 73 16.73 9.67 -16.58
CA MET A 73 16.41 10.97 -17.14
C MET A 73 15.00 11.35 -16.73
N ARG A 74 14.80 12.61 -16.34
CA ARG A 74 13.51 13.11 -15.83
C ARG A 74 12.57 13.39 -16.97
N SER A 75 12.33 12.35 -17.75
CA SER A 75 11.59 12.38 -18.98
C SER A 75 10.73 11.14 -19.13
N GLY A 76 9.75 11.26 -20.01
CA GLY A 76 8.89 10.18 -20.43
C GLY A 76 8.03 10.63 -21.59
N TYR A 77 7.32 9.67 -22.16
CA TYR A 77 6.32 9.94 -23.19
C TYR A 77 5.05 9.13 -22.90
N CYS A 78 3.98 9.47 -23.59
CA CYS A 78 2.69 8.79 -23.46
C CYS A 78 2.42 7.92 -24.69
N TYR A 79 2.06 6.65 -24.48
CA TYR A 79 1.72 5.71 -25.55
C TYR A 79 0.20 5.48 -25.72
N GLY A 80 -0.63 6.10 -24.87
CA GLY A 80 -2.07 5.86 -24.84
C GLY A 80 -2.84 6.48 -26.01
N ILE A 81 -4.16 6.30 -26.00
CA ILE A 81 -5.06 6.78 -27.07
C ILE A 81 -4.96 8.30 -27.24
N SER A 82 -4.84 9.06 -26.15
CA SER A 82 -4.82 10.53 -26.21
C SER A 82 -3.60 11.09 -26.92
N SER A 83 -2.44 10.48 -26.71
CA SER A 83 -1.21 10.83 -27.43
C SER A 83 -1.31 10.40 -28.90
N ARG A 84 -1.75 9.17 -29.17
CA ARG A 84 -1.72 8.60 -30.53
C ARG A 84 -2.77 9.19 -31.47
N VAL A 85 -4.01 9.34 -31.01
CA VAL A 85 -5.16 9.76 -31.82
C VAL A 85 -5.35 11.27 -31.77
N PHE A 86 -5.34 11.86 -30.57
CA PHE A 86 -5.65 13.28 -30.38
C PHE A 86 -4.41 14.19 -30.33
N SER A 87 -3.20 13.61 -30.40
CA SER A 87 -1.93 14.36 -30.33
C SER A 87 -1.82 15.24 -29.08
N TRP A 88 -2.41 14.80 -27.96
CA TRP A 88 -2.31 15.49 -26.69
C TRP A 88 -0.88 15.40 -26.14
N SER A 89 -0.35 16.50 -25.59
CA SER A 89 1.00 16.52 -25.03
C SER A 89 1.12 15.66 -23.78
N THR A 90 2.28 15.03 -23.58
CA THR A 90 2.60 14.26 -22.37
C THR A 90 2.50 15.14 -21.13
N HIS A 91 2.89 16.42 -21.25
CA HIS A 91 2.75 17.38 -20.15
C HIS A 91 1.29 17.59 -19.73
N ALA A 92 0.39 17.79 -20.69
CA ALA A 92 -1.04 17.96 -20.40
C ALA A 92 -1.62 16.69 -19.77
N MET A 93 -1.21 15.51 -20.26
CA MET A 93 -1.67 14.22 -19.71
C MET A 93 -1.17 13.97 -18.30
N PHE A 94 0.08 14.33 -18.03
CA PHE A 94 0.64 14.23 -16.69
C PHE A 94 0.00 15.22 -15.71
N THR A 95 -0.34 16.43 -16.18
CA THR A 95 -1.10 17.43 -15.40
C THR A 95 -2.49 16.90 -15.06
N LEU A 96 -3.20 16.34 -16.04
CA LEU A 96 -4.52 15.73 -15.84
C LEU A 96 -4.45 14.54 -14.90
N LEU A 97 -3.46 13.66 -15.05
CA LEU A 97 -3.25 12.54 -14.12
C LEU A 97 -3.04 13.04 -12.69
N THR A 98 -2.20 14.06 -12.51
CA THR A 98 -1.90 14.65 -11.19
C THR A 98 -3.17 15.21 -10.55
N PHE A 99 -4.01 15.91 -11.32
CA PHE A 99 -5.30 16.41 -10.86
C PHE A 99 -6.22 15.26 -10.39
N LEU A 100 -6.33 14.20 -11.20
CA LEU A 100 -7.21 13.06 -10.91
C LEU A 100 -6.74 12.26 -9.68
N LEU A 101 -5.44 11.98 -9.57
CA LEU A 101 -4.87 11.25 -8.43
C LEU A 101 -4.97 12.05 -7.12
N SER A 102 -4.70 13.35 -7.17
CA SER A 102 -4.89 14.22 -5.99
C SER A 102 -6.37 14.31 -5.61
N GLY A 103 -7.26 14.47 -6.60
CA GLY A 103 -8.70 14.47 -6.39
C GLY A 103 -9.18 13.20 -5.69
N GLN A 104 -8.67 12.03 -6.10
CA GLN A 104 -9.00 10.75 -5.48
C GLN A 104 -8.67 10.72 -3.97
N ILE A 105 -7.48 11.19 -3.57
CA ILE A 105 -7.06 11.25 -2.16
C ILE A 105 -7.92 12.26 -1.36
N GLU A 106 -8.22 13.41 -1.94
CA GLU A 106 -9.05 14.42 -1.28
C GLU A 106 -10.51 13.97 -1.14
N VAL A 107 -11.08 13.30 -2.15
CA VAL A 107 -12.44 12.73 -2.06
C VAL A 107 -12.52 11.64 -0.99
N LEU A 108 -11.47 10.81 -0.85
CA LEU A 108 -11.39 9.85 0.25
C LEU A 108 -11.32 10.56 1.62
N THR A 109 -10.53 11.63 1.72
CA THR A 109 -10.45 12.47 2.93
C THR A 109 -11.80 13.09 3.28
N ILE A 110 -12.55 13.55 2.27
CA ILE A 110 -13.92 14.04 2.43
C ILE A 110 -14.84 12.93 2.97
N CYS A 111 -14.69 11.68 2.53
CA CYS A 111 -15.45 10.56 3.09
C CYS A 111 -15.19 10.39 4.60
N PHE A 112 -13.93 10.50 5.06
CA PHE A 112 -13.60 10.49 6.49
C PHE A 112 -14.25 11.66 7.25
N ILE A 113 -14.19 12.88 6.71
CA ILE A 113 -14.79 14.07 7.33
C ILE A 113 -16.31 13.92 7.45
N ARG A 114 -16.97 13.45 6.39
CA ARG A 114 -18.41 13.20 6.39
C ARG A 114 -18.79 12.12 7.40
N LYS A 115 -18.00 11.04 7.48
CA LYS A 115 -18.25 9.98 8.47
C LYS A 115 -18.06 10.48 9.89
N TYR A 116 -17.02 11.28 10.13
CA TYR A 116 -16.79 11.95 11.40
C TYR A 116 -17.96 12.85 11.79
N LYS A 117 -18.43 13.72 10.86
CA LYS A 117 -19.61 14.57 11.10
C LYS A 117 -20.84 13.76 11.47
N ALA A 118 -21.11 12.66 10.75
CA ALA A 118 -22.24 11.78 11.06
C ALA A 118 -22.15 11.17 12.46
N ILE A 119 -20.95 10.79 12.92
CA ILE A 119 -20.74 10.25 14.28
C ILE A 119 -20.83 11.37 15.33
N MET A 120 -20.28 12.55 15.07
CA MET A 120 -20.31 13.67 16.02
C MET A 120 -21.70 14.28 16.19
N ASN A 121 -22.56 14.22 15.17
CA ASN A 121 -23.95 14.64 15.29
C ASN A 121 -24.71 13.80 16.35
N LEU A 122 -24.32 12.55 16.60
CA LEU A 122 -24.88 11.72 17.67
C LEU A 122 -24.62 12.29 19.07
N LYS A 123 -23.54 13.08 19.22
CA LYS A 123 -23.12 13.65 20.49
C LYS A 123 -23.97 14.88 20.89
N ASN A 124 -24.85 15.39 20.01
CA ASN A 124 -25.44 16.74 20.07
C ASN A 124 -24.42 17.90 20.26
N MET A 125 -23.12 17.61 20.35
CA MET A 125 -22.03 18.56 20.53
C MET A 125 -21.66 19.32 19.25
N SER A 126 -22.40 19.15 18.15
CA SER A 126 -22.04 19.75 16.88
C SER A 126 -23.22 20.43 16.18
N LYS A 127 -23.69 21.54 16.75
CA LYS A 127 -23.86 22.76 15.93
C LYS A 127 -22.48 23.30 15.55
N SER A 128 -21.55 22.46 15.05
CA SER A 128 -20.35 23.00 14.41
C SER A 128 -20.86 23.76 13.21
N SER A 129 -20.65 25.08 13.22
CA SER A 129 -21.04 25.97 12.14
C SER A 129 -20.76 25.30 10.79
N SER A 130 -21.80 25.17 9.96
CA SER A 130 -21.74 24.54 8.64
C SER A 130 -20.54 25.04 7.83
N TRP A 131 -20.15 26.28 8.07
CA TRP A 131 -19.00 26.98 7.52
C TRP A 131 -17.66 26.25 7.69
N LYS A 132 -17.37 25.63 8.85
CA LYS A 132 -16.08 24.93 9.08
C LYS A 132 -15.91 23.73 8.13
N TYR A 133 -17.00 23.02 7.86
CA TYR A 133 -16.99 21.90 6.92
C TYR A 133 -16.87 22.39 5.47
N LEU A 134 -17.56 23.48 5.13
CA LEU A 134 -17.45 24.12 3.82
C LEU A 134 -16.02 24.58 3.53
N LEU A 135 -15.39 25.29 4.48
CA LEU A 135 -13.98 25.69 4.42
C LEU A 135 -13.05 24.50 4.20
N THR A 136 -13.31 23.38 4.88
CA THR A 136 -12.50 22.17 4.73
C THR A 136 -12.64 21.57 3.33
N TYR A 137 -13.85 21.54 2.76
CA TYR A 137 -14.05 21.08 1.38
C TYR A 137 -13.38 21.99 0.35
N LEU A 138 -13.50 23.31 0.52
CA LEU A 138 -12.82 24.28 -0.34
C LEU A 138 -11.30 24.13 -0.26
N PHE A 139 -10.77 23.85 0.94
CA PHE A 139 -9.34 23.60 1.11
C PHE A 139 -8.89 22.31 0.41
N CYS A 140 -9.65 21.22 0.50
CA CYS A 140 -9.38 19.99 -0.25
C CYS A 140 -9.34 20.20 -1.77
N ILE A 141 -10.33 20.92 -2.31
CA ILE A 141 -10.42 21.23 -3.75
C ILE A 141 -9.27 22.15 -4.17
N SER A 142 -9.03 23.23 -3.41
CA SER A 142 -7.95 24.18 -3.67
C SER A 142 -6.58 23.51 -3.67
N PHE A 143 -6.35 22.56 -2.76
CA PHE A 143 -5.10 21.79 -2.71
C PHE A 143 -4.90 20.94 -3.97
N THR A 144 -5.94 20.27 -4.45
CA THR A 144 -5.89 19.49 -5.71
C THR A 144 -5.59 20.39 -6.91
N CYS A 145 -6.26 21.54 -7.01
CA CYS A 145 -5.99 22.51 -8.07
C CYS A 145 -4.56 23.06 -7.98
N SER A 146 -4.07 23.36 -6.77
CA SER A 146 -2.71 23.86 -6.56
C SER A 146 -1.65 22.84 -7.00
N LEU A 147 -1.87 21.56 -6.73
CA LEU A 147 -0.98 20.49 -7.15
C LEU A 147 -0.92 20.39 -8.68
N ALA A 148 -2.08 20.35 -9.35
CA ALA A 148 -2.15 20.31 -10.81
C ALA A 148 -1.53 21.57 -11.44
N LEU A 149 -1.81 22.74 -10.87
CA LEU A 149 -1.23 24.01 -11.32
C LEU A 149 0.30 24.02 -11.19
N SER A 150 0.86 23.42 -10.14
CA SER A 150 2.32 23.32 -9.99
C SER A 150 2.99 22.50 -11.10
N VAL A 151 2.33 21.44 -11.58
CA VAL A 151 2.80 20.68 -12.75
C VAL A 151 2.68 21.53 -14.00
N LEU A 152 1.52 22.16 -14.23
CA LEU A 152 1.26 22.99 -15.40
C LEU A 152 2.28 24.13 -15.53
N LEU A 153 2.62 24.78 -14.42
CA LEU A 153 3.62 25.84 -14.37
C LEU A 153 5.05 25.33 -14.57
N SER A 154 5.30 24.03 -14.35
CA SER A 154 6.60 23.39 -14.60
C SER A 154 6.84 23.07 -16.07
N TYR A 155 5.97 23.51 -16.98
CA TYR A 155 6.15 23.38 -18.42
C TYR A 155 7.31 24.24 -18.93
N ASP A 156 8.16 23.63 -19.74
CA ASP A 156 9.15 24.29 -20.59
C ASP A 156 8.78 23.98 -22.05
N SER A 157 9.02 24.90 -23.00
CA SER A 157 8.73 24.63 -24.41
C SER A 157 9.62 23.52 -24.98
N HIS A 158 9.12 22.79 -25.98
CA HIS A 158 9.84 21.67 -26.59
C HIS A 158 11.25 22.08 -27.11
N ASP A 159 11.38 23.27 -27.69
CA ASP A 159 12.67 23.79 -28.18
C ASP A 159 13.68 24.00 -27.05
N VAL A 160 13.21 24.49 -25.90
CA VAL A 160 14.06 24.66 -24.70
C VAL A 160 14.47 23.30 -24.16
N GLN A 161 13.54 22.34 -24.09
CA GLN A 161 13.83 20.98 -23.65
C GLN A 161 14.88 20.30 -24.52
N ILE A 162 14.74 20.38 -25.85
CA ILE A 162 15.71 19.82 -26.80
C ILE A 162 17.08 20.51 -26.70
N ARG A 163 17.12 21.84 -26.59
CA ARG A 163 18.38 22.59 -26.45
C ARG A 163 19.13 22.16 -25.19
N GLU A 164 18.44 22.03 -24.07
CA GLU A 164 19.02 21.54 -22.81
C GLU A 164 19.52 20.10 -22.93
N LEU A 165 18.76 19.23 -23.62
CA LEU A 165 19.16 17.85 -23.89
C LEU A 165 20.42 17.77 -24.75
N GLU A 166 20.58 18.64 -25.75
CA GLU A 166 21.76 18.69 -26.60
C GLU A 166 23.00 19.20 -25.86
N LEU A 167 22.81 20.15 -24.94
CA LEU A 167 23.87 20.67 -24.10
C LEU A 167 24.34 19.64 -23.05
N LEU A 168 23.42 18.91 -22.43
CA LEU A 168 23.72 18.00 -21.32
C LEU A 168 23.97 16.55 -21.75
N TYR A 169 23.31 16.10 -22.83
CA TYR A 169 23.30 14.71 -23.29
C TYR A 169 23.31 14.60 -24.83
N PRO A 170 24.35 15.11 -25.52
CA PRO A 170 24.39 15.21 -26.99
C PRO A 170 24.24 13.85 -27.69
N GLU A 171 24.73 12.76 -27.10
CA GLU A 171 24.64 11.41 -27.68
C GLU A 171 23.21 10.84 -27.67
N ILE A 172 22.35 11.30 -26.77
CA ILE A 172 20.99 10.76 -26.56
C ILE A 172 19.94 11.68 -27.18
N ALA A 173 20.23 12.98 -27.33
CA ALA A 173 19.32 13.97 -27.91
C ALA A 173 18.70 13.55 -29.27
N PRO A 174 19.43 12.92 -30.22
CA PRO A 174 18.83 12.45 -31.46
C PRO A 174 17.72 11.40 -31.25
N LYS A 175 17.84 10.55 -30.22
CA LYS A 175 16.81 9.55 -29.88
C LYS A 175 15.55 10.20 -29.32
N PHE A 176 15.67 11.30 -28.57
CA PHE A 176 14.54 12.10 -28.13
C PHE A 176 13.82 12.79 -29.30
N ARG A 177 14.58 13.34 -30.26
CA ARG A 177 14.02 13.96 -31.48
C ARG A 177 13.24 12.95 -32.34
N ALA A 178 13.60 11.66 -32.28
CA ALA A 178 12.89 10.60 -32.98
C ALA A 178 11.55 10.22 -32.35
N LEU A 179 11.31 10.58 -31.08
CA LEU A 179 10.01 10.38 -30.45
C LEU A 179 8.99 11.38 -31.01
N ARG A 180 7.77 10.91 -31.27
CA ARG A 180 6.66 11.77 -31.72
C ARG A 180 6.38 12.91 -30.73
N GLU A 181 6.44 12.59 -29.45
CA GLU A 181 6.27 13.53 -28.36
C GLU A 181 7.01 12.98 -27.14
N PHE A 182 7.62 13.85 -26.35
CA PHE A 182 8.15 13.54 -25.05
C PHE A 182 8.08 14.77 -24.15
N GLN A 183 8.21 14.55 -22.85
CA GLN A 183 8.43 15.61 -21.89
C GLN A 183 9.73 15.34 -21.13
N TYR A 184 10.61 16.33 -21.05
CA TYR A 184 11.78 16.38 -20.19
C TYR A 184 11.63 17.52 -19.17
N TYR A 185 11.95 17.26 -17.91
CA TYR A 185 11.85 18.22 -16.82
C TYR A 185 13.23 18.62 -16.30
N THR A 186 13.49 19.92 -16.29
CA THR A 186 14.69 20.53 -15.67
C THR A 186 14.52 20.65 -14.15
N MET A 187 15.63 20.65 -13.39
CA MET A 187 15.53 20.67 -11.90
C MET A 187 15.47 22.11 -11.47
N ASN A 188 14.33 22.74 -11.74
CA ASN A 188 14.09 24.12 -11.41
C ASN A 188 13.25 24.23 -10.13
N TRP A 189 13.13 25.45 -9.61
CA TRP A 189 12.32 25.69 -8.42
C TRP A 189 10.85 25.27 -8.62
N ARG A 190 10.33 25.33 -9.86
CA ARG A 190 8.95 24.97 -10.21
C ARG A 190 8.67 23.48 -9.98
N LEU A 191 9.56 22.61 -10.46
CA LEU A 191 9.48 21.17 -10.24
C LEU A 191 9.72 20.80 -8.76
N ILE A 192 10.62 21.51 -8.07
CA ILE A 192 10.84 21.34 -6.63
C ILE A 192 9.56 21.69 -5.85
N THR A 193 8.84 22.75 -6.24
CA THR A 193 7.54 23.10 -5.66
C THR A 193 6.52 21.98 -5.84
N PHE A 194 6.45 21.35 -7.01
CA PHE A 194 5.59 20.18 -7.23
C PHE A 194 5.91 19.04 -6.24
N PHE A 195 7.19 18.63 -6.13
CA PHE A 195 7.57 17.57 -5.19
C PHE A 195 7.29 17.95 -3.72
N ALA A 196 7.53 19.20 -3.34
CA ALA A 196 7.23 19.70 -2.01
C ALA A 196 5.71 19.63 -1.71
N LEU A 197 4.86 20.01 -2.66
CA LEU A 197 3.41 19.93 -2.52
C LEU A 197 2.93 18.47 -2.43
N VAL A 198 3.49 17.54 -3.21
CA VAL A 198 3.19 16.10 -3.08
C VAL A 198 3.53 15.59 -1.67
N GLY A 199 4.71 15.95 -1.15
CA GLY A 199 5.14 15.60 0.20
C GLY A 199 4.21 16.16 1.28
N LEU A 200 3.91 17.46 1.20
CA LEU A 200 2.99 18.13 2.13
C LEU A 200 1.57 17.55 2.08
N GLY A 201 1.06 17.24 0.88
CA GLY A 201 -0.25 16.62 0.69
C GLY A 201 -0.35 15.25 1.35
N THR A 202 0.71 14.45 1.24
CA THR A 202 0.78 13.12 1.85
C THR A 202 0.80 13.19 3.37
N VAL A 203 1.63 14.08 3.94
CA VAL A 203 1.69 14.32 5.39
C VAL A 203 0.34 14.83 5.89
N LYS A 204 -0.25 15.82 5.20
CA LYS A 204 -1.57 16.37 5.50
C LYS A 204 -2.64 15.28 5.55
N ALA A 205 -2.78 14.48 4.49
CA ALA A 205 -3.78 13.42 4.41
C ALA A 205 -3.62 12.40 5.55
N THR A 206 -2.39 11.94 5.78
CA THR A 206 -2.07 10.95 6.82
C THR A 206 -2.40 11.46 8.23
N VAL A 207 -1.95 12.67 8.57
CA VAL A 207 -2.21 13.28 9.88
C VAL A 207 -3.70 13.51 10.09
N LEU A 208 -4.38 14.08 9.10
CA LEU A 208 -5.80 14.39 9.18
C LEU A 208 -6.65 13.12 9.34
N VAL A 209 -6.43 12.11 8.51
CA VAL A 209 -7.16 10.83 8.59
C VAL A 209 -6.91 10.16 9.94
N THR A 210 -5.67 10.13 10.42
CA THR A 210 -5.33 9.54 11.72
C THR A 210 -6.07 10.22 12.87
N ILE A 211 -6.10 11.56 12.90
CA ILE A 211 -6.83 12.33 13.92
C ILE A 211 -8.34 12.04 13.84
N LEU A 212 -8.92 12.02 12.64
CA LEU A 212 -10.34 11.75 12.43
C LEU A 212 -10.71 10.35 12.90
N VAL A 213 -9.91 9.34 12.54
CA VAL A 213 -10.09 7.95 12.96
C VAL A 213 -10.04 7.83 14.48
N ALA A 214 -9.00 8.38 15.13
CA ALA A 214 -8.88 8.34 16.58
C ALA A 214 -10.07 8.98 17.30
N ARG A 215 -10.55 10.13 16.81
CA ARG A 215 -11.73 10.81 17.37
C ARG A 215 -13.03 10.04 17.14
N MET A 216 -13.21 9.45 15.97
CA MET A 216 -14.37 8.61 15.67
C MET A 216 -14.41 7.37 16.59
N TYR A 217 -13.28 6.69 16.78
CA TYR A 217 -13.20 5.53 17.69
C TYR A 217 -13.53 5.90 19.14
N ARG A 218 -12.95 6.99 19.66
CA ARG A 218 -13.26 7.46 21.02
C ARG A 218 -14.75 7.75 21.19
N THR A 219 -15.34 8.47 20.23
CA THR A 219 -16.77 8.84 20.28
C THR A 219 -17.66 7.60 20.19
N LEU A 220 -17.32 6.63 19.34
CA LEU A 220 -18.06 5.37 19.24
C LEU A 220 -17.95 4.53 20.53
N LYS A 221 -16.81 4.55 21.22
CA LYS A 221 -16.62 3.87 22.52
C LYS A 221 -17.49 4.53 23.60
N GLU A 222 -17.43 5.86 23.70
CA GLU A 222 -18.24 6.66 24.66
C GLU A 222 -19.75 6.45 24.50
N TYR A 223 -20.26 6.35 23.26
CA TYR A 223 -21.69 6.25 22.98
C TYR A 223 -22.18 4.82 22.68
N SER A 224 -21.31 3.83 22.83
CA SER A 224 -21.64 2.43 22.56
C SER A 224 -22.83 1.92 23.37
N SER A 225 -23.01 2.40 24.61
CA SER A 225 -24.11 2.02 25.50
C SER A 225 -25.43 2.74 25.20
N ARG A 226 -25.40 3.88 24.49
CA ARG A 226 -26.57 4.72 24.20
C ARG A 226 -27.15 4.50 22.79
N MET A 227 -26.48 3.70 21.96
CA MET A 227 -26.90 3.40 20.59
C MET A 227 -27.42 1.97 20.50
N SER A 228 -28.36 1.73 19.60
CA SER A 228 -28.73 0.36 19.25
C SER A 228 -27.52 -0.37 18.66
N ARG A 229 -27.35 -1.65 19.02
CA ARG A 229 -26.25 -2.50 18.51
C ARG A 229 -26.15 -2.45 16.98
N ARG A 230 -27.30 -2.43 16.29
CA ARG A 230 -27.40 -2.35 14.83
C ARG A 230 -26.85 -1.05 14.26
N ALA A 231 -27.11 0.09 14.90
CA ALA A 231 -26.59 1.39 14.45
C ALA A 231 -25.08 1.51 14.71
N LEU A 232 -24.62 1.06 15.88
CA LEU A 232 -23.20 1.07 16.24
C LEU A 232 -22.35 0.24 15.26
N GLU A 233 -22.78 -0.99 14.96
CA GLU A 233 -22.08 -1.87 14.01
C GLU A 233 -22.02 -1.25 12.60
N ARG A 234 -23.07 -0.57 12.14
CA ARG A 234 -23.05 0.16 10.87
C ARG A 234 -21.97 1.25 10.84
N HIS A 235 -21.78 1.99 11.94
CA HIS A 235 -20.72 2.99 12.02
C HIS A 235 -19.32 2.38 12.02
N LYS A 236 -19.11 1.29 12.78
CA LYS A 236 -17.84 0.56 12.81
C LYS A 236 -17.47 -0.06 11.46
N ILE A 237 -18.41 -0.71 10.78
CA ILE A 237 -18.20 -1.33 9.47
C ILE A 237 -17.76 -0.30 8.43
N ALA A 238 -18.50 0.81 8.33
CA ALA A 238 -18.15 1.88 7.39
C ALA A 238 -16.80 2.55 7.75
N LEU A 239 -16.49 2.72 9.03
CA LEU A 239 -15.18 3.23 9.48
C LEU A 239 -14.06 2.26 9.11
N ARG A 240 -14.22 0.96 9.38
CA ARG A 240 -13.26 -0.09 9.02
C ARG A 240 -13.03 -0.12 7.52
N SER A 241 -14.09 -0.03 6.71
CA SER A 241 -13.95 0.04 5.25
C SER A 241 -13.11 1.23 4.80
N LEU A 242 -13.38 2.42 5.32
CA LEU A 242 -12.60 3.61 4.98
C LEU A 242 -11.13 3.50 5.40
N ILE A 243 -10.86 2.95 6.59
CA ILE A 243 -9.49 2.71 7.07
C ILE A 243 -8.77 1.76 6.11
N MET A 244 -9.40 0.64 5.76
CA MET A 244 -8.80 -0.33 4.85
C MET A 244 -8.54 0.28 3.46
N GLN A 245 -9.47 1.09 2.91
CA GLN A 245 -9.26 1.81 1.65
C GLN A 245 -8.09 2.79 1.74
N PHE A 246 -7.97 3.53 2.85
CA PHE A 246 -6.83 4.41 3.09
C PHE A 246 -5.51 3.65 3.21
N MET A 247 -5.51 2.45 3.79
CA MET A 247 -4.32 1.59 3.90
C MET A 247 -3.83 1.03 2.56
N ILE A 248 -4.63 1.13 1.48
CA ILE A 248 -4.20 0.78 0.11
C ILE A 248 -3.43 1.93 -0.55
N THR A 249 -3.63 3.18 -0.12
CA THR A 249 -2.98 4.37 -0.71
C THR A 249 -1.43 4.33 -0.77
N PRO A 250 -0.70 3.65 0.15
CA PRO A 250 0.74 3.47 -0.01
C PRO A 250 1.15 2.76 -1.29
N MET A 251 0.29 1.94 -1.92
CA MET A 251 0.55 1.32 -3.21
C MET A 251 0.70 2.35 -4.35
N THR A 252 0.22 3.59 -4.17
CA THR A 252 0.41 4.69 -5.11
C THR A 252 1.62 5.55 -4.74
N PHE A 253 1.78 5.83 -3.44
CA PHE A 253 2.83 6.73 -2.96
C PHE A 253 4.23 6.09 -2.93
N PHE A 254 4.33 4.84 -2.49
CA PHE A 254 5.62 4.15 -2.38
C PHE A 254 6.33 3.99 -3.74
N PRO A 255 5.63 3.61 -4.83
CA PRO A 255 6.22 3.64 -6.17
C PRO A 255 6.68 5.04 -6.61
N ALA A 256 5.94 6.10 -6.28
CA ALA A 256 6.34 7.47 -6.59
C ALA A 256 7.64 7.87 -5.86
N CYS A 257 7.81 7.44 -4.60
CA CYS A 257 9.06 7.61 -3.86
C CYS A 257 10.22 6.83 -4.50
N ILE A 258 9.99 5.58 -4.91
CA ILE A 258 10.99 4.77 -5.61
C ILE A 258 11.41 5.46 -6.92
N CYS A 259 10.45 5.95 -7.69
CA CYS A 259 10.67 6.73 -8.90
C CYS A 259 11.57 7.95 -8.63
N LEU A 260 11.29 8.73 -7.58
CA LEU A 260 12.16 9.84 -7.18
C LEU A 260 13.57 9.37 -6.82
N LEU A 261 13.71 8.24 -6.12
CA LEU A 261 15.01 7.67 -5.79
C LEU A 261 15.79 7.24 -7.05
N THR A 262 15.12 6.69 -8.07
CA THR A 262 15.79 6.31 -9.33
C THR A 262 16.31 7.50 -10.14
N ILE A 263 15.73 8.68 -9.93
CA ILE A 263 16.20 9.96 -10.49
C ILE A 263 17.41 10.48 -9.69
N LEU A 264 17.34 10.42 -8.35
CA LEU A 264 18.41 10.93 -7.47
C LEU A 264 19.63 10.01 -7.45
N ILE A 265 19.42 8.71 -7.59
CA ILE A 265 20.42 7.65 -7.57
C ILE A 265 20.26 6.82 -8.85
N PRO A 266 20.79 7.31 -9.98
CA PRO A 266 20.69 6.61 -11.26
C PRO A 266 21.44 5.27 -11.19
N THR A 267 20.78 4.20 -11.58
CA THR A 267 21.35 2.86 -11.74
C THR A 267 21.07 2.35 -13.14
N TYR A 268 21.76 1.28 -13.55
CA TYR A 268 21.49 0.59 -14.82
C TYR A 268 20.02 0.13 -14.94
N TYR A 269 19.37 -0.16 -13.80
CA TYR A 269 17.99 -0.65 -13.73
C TYR A 269 16.95 0.44 -13.48
N SER A 270 17.33 1.72 -13.41
CA SER A 270 16.41 2.82 -13.06
C SER A 270 15.16 2.86 -13.94
N GLN A 271 15.30 2.61 -15.24
CA GLN A 271 14.17 2.57 -16.17
C GLN A 271 13.21 1.42 -15.85
N GLN A 272 13.73 0.21 -15.69
CA GLN A 272 12.93 -0.98 -15.41
C GLN A 272 12.23 -0.89 -14.04
N ILE A 273 12.93 -0.35 -13.03
CA ILE A 273 12.34 -0.07 -11.71
C ILE A 273 11.14 0.88 -11.85
N SER A 274 11.25 1.90 -12.71
CA SER A 274 10.15 2.84 -12.95
C SER A 274 8.95 2.20 -13.66
N TRP A 275 9.18 1.24 -14.56
CA TRP A 275 8.12 0.45 -15.19
C TRP A 275 7.39 -0.43 -14.16
N TYR A 276 8.12 -1.13 -13.30
CA TYR A 276 7.52 -1.89 -12.20
C TYR A 276 6.77 -1.00 -11.20
N ALA A 277 7.28 0.21 -10.94
CA ALA A 277 6.58 1.20 -10.13
C ALA A 277 5.23 1.57 -10.75
N CYS A 278 5.17 1.82 -12.07
CA CYS A 278 3.91 2.06 -12.76
C CYS A 278 2.95 0.85 -12.71
N VAL A 279 3.47 -0.38 -12.87
CA VAL A 279 2.70 -1.62 -12.72
C VAL A 279 2.00 -1.64 -11.35
N VAL A 280 2.76 -1.42 -10.27
CA VAL A 280 2.20 -1.42 -8.89
C VAL A 280 1.13 -0.35 -8.74
N VAL A 281 1.37 0.88 -9.22
CA VAL A 281 0.37 1.97 -9.13
C VAL A 281 -0.94 1.57 -9.82
N THR A 282 -0.89 0.93 -10.99
CA THR A 282 -2.13 0.54 -11.70
C THR A 282 -2.93 -0.57 -11.01
N THR A 283 -2.32 -1.30 -10.06
CA THR A 283 -3.06 -2.30 -9.26
C THR A 283 -3.79 -1.72 -8.05
N HIS A 284 -3.46 -0.49 -7.63
CA HIS A 284 -4.04 0.15 -6.44
C HIS A 284 -5.57 0.09 -6.41
N SER A 285 -6.22 0.44 -7.52
CA SER A 285 -7.67 0.55 -7.62
C SER A 285 -8.39 -0.81 -7.62
N ILE A 286 -7.73 -1.86 -8.11
CA ILE A 286 -8.19 -3.27 -8.01
C ILE A 286 -8.30 -3.66 -6.53
N PHE A 287 -7.22 -3.46 -5.75
CA PHE A 287 -7.21 -3.77 -4.32
C PHE A 287 -8.21 -2.93 -3.54
N ASN A 288 -8.33 -1.64 -3.89
CA ASN A 288 -9.32 -0.75 -3.29
C ASN A 288 -10.75 -1.26 -3.49
N SER A 289 -11.10 -1.69 -4.71
CA SER A 289 -12.42 -2.26 -5.04
C SER A 289 -12.69 -3.56 -4.27
N ILE A 290 -11.71 -4.46 -4.21
CA ILE A 290 -11.80 -5.71 -3.43
C ILE A 290 -12.05 -5.40 -1.95
N VAL A 291 -11.31 -4.44 -1.37
CA VAL A 291 -11.49 -4.01 0.01
C VAL A 291 -12.91 -3.50 0.25
N VAL A 292 -13.47 -2.68 -0.65
CA VAL A 292 -14.85 -2.18 -0.51
C VAL A 292 -15.85 -3.34 -0.49
N VAL A 293 -15.73 -4.27 -1.44
CA VAL A 293 -16.59 -5.46 -1.51
C VAL A 293 -16.50 -6.29 -0.22
N LEU A 294 -15.28 -6.59 0.25
CA LEU A 294 -15.07 -7.47 1.41
C LEU A 294 -15.47 -6.81 2.74
N THR A 295 -15.37 -5.50 2.85
CA THR A 295 -15.66 -4.80 4.11
C THR A 295 -17.15 -4.50 4.30
N TYR A 296 -17.91 -4.29 3.23
CA TYR A 296 -19.36 -4.06 3.32
C TYR A 296 -20.14 -5.39 3.34
N PRO A 297 -20.85 -5.71 4.43
CA PRO A 297 -21.59 -6.98 4.53
C PRO A 297 -22.72 -7.09 3.52
N GLU A 298 -23.40 -5.99 3.16
CA GLU A 298 -24.47 -6.03 2.16
C GLU A 298 -23.93 -6.37 0.77
N PHE A 299 -22.76 -5.84 0.41
CA PHE A 299 -22.11 -6.13 -0.87
C PHE A 299 -21.64 -7.57 -0.94
N ARG A 300 -21.06 -8.08 0.16
CA ARG A 300 -20.76 -9.50 0.30
C ARG A 300 -22.00 -10.37 0.16
N LYS A 301 -23.10 -10.00 0.81
CA LYS A 301 -24.33 -10.81 0.75
C LYS A 301 -24.91 -10.86 -0.65
N THR A 302 -24.87 -9.75 -1.39
CA THR A 302 -25.34 -9.71 -2.78
C THR A 302 -24.44 -10.52 -3.71
N LEU A 303 -23.11 -10.32 -3.66
CA LEU A 303 -22.18 -10.97 -4.58
C LEU A 303 -21.96 -12.46 -4.25
N PHE A 304 -21.90 -12.79 -2.97
CA PHE A 304 -21.68 -14.16 -2.51
C PHE A 304 -23.00 -14.89 -2.18
N PHE A 305 -24.16 -14.43 -2.70
CA PHE A 305 -25.47 -15.08 -2.55
C PHE A 305 -25.84 -15.48 -1.10
N CYS A 306 -25.62 -14.62 -0.12
CA CYS A 306 -26.12 -14.86 1.23
C CYS A 306 -27.58 -14.41 1.36
N LYS A 307 -28.48 -15.22 0.80
CA LYS A 307 -29.79 -15.48 1.42
C LYS A 307 -29.50 -15.72 2.91
N LYS A 308 -30.18 -15.01 3.83
CA LYS A 308 -30.10 -15.19 5.31
C LYS A 308 -28.91 -16.08 5.76
N MET A 309 -27.78 -15.50 6.21
CA MET A 309 -26.75 -16.23 6.97
C MET A 309 -27.27 -16.60 8.39
N THR A 310 -28.42 -17.24 8.42
CA THR A 310 -29.02 -17.98 9.53
C THR A 310 -29.62 -19.29 9.00
N GLU A 311 -29.57 -19.54 7.70
CA GLU A 311 -29.94 -20.81 7.07
C GLU A 311 -28.78 -21.17 6.12
N ASN A 312 -27.82 -21.96 6.62
CA ASN A 312 -26.70 -22.59 5.89
C ASN A 312 -25.53 -21.70 5.45
N LEU A 313 -24.66 -21.31 6.39
CA LEU A 313 -23.31 -20.82 6.10
C LEU A 313 -22.44 -22.00 5.58
N ASN A 314 -22.29 -22.12 4.25
CA ASN A 314 -21.48 -23.17 3.64
C ASN A 314 -20.00 -22.77 3.61
N ILE A 315 -19.35 -22.78 4.78
CA ILE A 315 -17.88 -22.73 4.85
C ILE A 315 -17.37 -24.08 4.39
N ASP A 316 -16.46 -24.06 3.43
CA ASP A 316 -15.72 -25.25 3.04
C ASP A 316 -14.62 -25.51 4.06
N PHE A 317 -14.77 -26.62 4.79
CA PHE A 317 -13.80 -27.08 5.78
C PHE A 317 -12.88 -28.16 5.18
N GLU A 318 -13.12 -28.58 3.94
CA GLU A 318 -12.24 -29.50 3.25
C GLU A 318 -10.90 -28.83 2.95
N VAL A 319 -9.85 -29.66 2.93
CA VAL A 319 -8.51 -29.18 2.64
C VAL A 319 -8.42 -28.90 1.14
N PRO A 320 -8.17 -27.65 0.71
CA PRO A 320 -8.04 -27.32 -0.70
C PRO A 320 -6.71 -27.86 -1.23
N PHE A 321 -6.67 -29.11 -1.70
CA PHE A 321 -5.43 -29.74 -2.18
C PHE A 321 -4.74 -28.96 -3.30
N HIS A 322 -5.50 -28.25 -4.14
CA HIS A 322 -4.94 -27.35 -5.16
C HIS A 322 -4.09 -26.21 -4.54
N LEU A 323 -4.54 -25.64 -3.43
CA LEU A 323 -3.82 -24.58 -2.70
C LEU A 323 -2.56 -25.15 -2.03
N ILE A 324 -2.65 -26.36 -1.49
CA ILE A 324 -1.49 -27.06 -0.93
C ILE A 324 -0.43 -27.32 -2.01
N TYR A 325 -0.86 -27.76 -3.21
CA TYR A 325 0.05 -27.95 -4.34
C TYR A 325 0.69 -26.63 -4.78
N HIS A 326 -0.07 -25.54 -4.76
CA HIS A 326 0.44 -24.20 -5.05
C HIS A 326 1.48 -23.75 -4.02
N TYR A 327 1.29 -24.02 -2.73
CA TYR A 327 2.31 -23.75 -1.71
C TYR A 327 3.62 -24.49 -1.99
N TYR A 328 3.55 -25.78 -2.33
CA TYR A 328 4.75 -26.55 -2.65
C TYR A 328 5.46 -26.03 -3.91
N ALA A 329 4.71 -25.72 -4.98
CA ALA A 329 5.28 -25.20 -6.22
C ALA A 329 5.94 -23.83 -6.02
N SER A 330 5.24 -22.90 -5.36
CA SER A 330 5.74 -21.56 -5.04
C SER A 330 6.97 -21.63 -4.11
N GLY A 331 6.92 -22.52 -3.10
CA GLY A 331 8.02 -22.76 -2.17
C GLY A 331 9.27 -23.30 -2.87
N ALA A 332 9.13 -24.26 -3.78
CA ALA A 332 10.25 -24.80 -4.54
C ALA A 332 10.95 -23.73 -5.40
N ILE A 333 10.16 -22.87 -6.06
CA ILE A 333 10.69 -21.75 -6.85
C ILE A 333 11.41 -20.75 -5.95
N SER A 334 10.76 -20.30 -4.87
CA SER A 334 11.34 -19.30 -3.96
C SER A 334 12.60 -19.81 -3.28
N PHE A 335 12.61 -21.07 -2.83
CA PHE A 335 13.78 -21.72 -2.25
C PHE A 335 14.94 -21.79 -3.25
N SER A 336 14.68 -22.19 -4.49
CA SER A 336 15.71 -22.30 -5.54
C SER A 336 16.33 -20.94 -5.86
N LEU A 337 15.50 -19.88 -5.96
CA LEU A 337 15.97 -18.52 -6.21
C LEU A 337 16.80 -17.99 -5.02
N ASN A 338 16.31 -18.15 -3.80
CA ASN A 338 17.01 -17.67 -2.62
C ASN A 338 18.33 -18.43 -2.38
N LEU A 339 18.40 -19.73 -2.69
CA LEU A 339 19.63 -20.51 -2.61
C LEU A 339 20.68 -20.00 -3.61
N LEU A 340 20.27 -19.72 -4.85
CA LEU A 340 21.13 -19.14 -5.88
C LEU A 340 21.66 -17.76 -5.45
N VAL A 341 20.78 -16.91 -4.93
CA VAL A 341 21.15 -15.56 -4.44
C VAL A 341 22.05 -15.62 -3.20
N THR A 342 21.86 -16.61 -2.33
CA THR A 342 22.70 -16.84 -1.15
C THR A 342 24.15 -17.16 -1.55
N GLY A 343 24.34 -17.96 -2.61
CA GLY A 343 25.66 -18.24 -3.18
C GLY A 343 26.39 -16.99 -3.67
N ILE A 344 25.66 -16.03 -4.26
CA ILE A 344 26.20 -14.75 -4.74
C ILE A 344 26.66 -13.84 -3.58
N PHE A 345 25.97 -13.89 -2.44
CA PHE A 345 26.23 -13.01 -1.29
C PHE A 345 27.04 -13.65 -0.15
N PHE A 346 27.64 -14.82 -0.35
CA PHE A 346 28.40 -15.56 0.66
C PHE A 346 29.45 -14.71 1.39
N ASN A 347 30.14 -13.82 0.66
CA ASN A 347 31.18 -12.94 1.22
C ASN A 347 30.65 -11.69 1.94
N LYS A 348 29.32 -11.50 2.05
CA LYS A 348 28.69 -10.32 2.67
C LYS A 348 27.79 -10.75 3.85
N PRO A 349 28.29 -10.77 5.09
CA PRO A 349 27.62 -11.44 6.21
C PRO A 349 26.23 -10.87 6.56
N ALA A 350 25.98 -9.58 6.34
CA ALA A 350 24.67 -8.98 6.58
C ALA A 350 23.63 -9.37 5.52
N MET A 351 24.03 -9.38 4.24
CA MET A 351 23.17 -9.82 3.14
C MET A 351 22.92 -11.32 3.22
N PHE A 352 23.94 -12.09 3.59
CA PHE A 352 23.82 -13.52 3.84
C PHE A 352 22.80 -13.82 4.94
N LEU A 353 22.86 -13.12 6.08
CA LEU A 353 21.88 -13.26 7.15
C LEU A 353 20.45 -12.93 6.69
N PHE A 354 20.27 -11.84 5.93
CA PHE A 354 18.97 -11.48 5.35
C PHE A 354 18.44 -12.62 4.46
N GLN A 355 19.27 -13.17 3.57
CA GLN A 355 18.88 -14.27 2.68
C GLN A 355 18.52 -15.55 3.43
N ILE A 356 19.25 -15.90 4.50
CA ILE A 356 18.89 -17.02 5.37
C ILE A 356 17.50 -16.83 5.97
N ILE A 357 17.18 -15.62 6.47
CA ILE A 357 15.86 -15.33 7.05
C ILE A 357 14.77 -15.41 5.96
N CYS A 358 15.07 -14.99 4.72
CA CYS A 358 14.18 -15.19 3.57
C CYS A 358 13.87 -16.67 3.32
N ILE A 359 14.90 -17.51 3.25
CA ILE A 359 14.76 -18.97 3.09
C ILE A 359 13.90 -19.57 4.22
N ILE A 360 14.21 -19.23 5.48
CA ILE A 360 13.48 -19.78 6.63
C ILE A 360 12.00 -19.36 6.60
N SER A 361 11.70 -18.11 6.26
CA SER A 361 10.33 -17.62 6.15
C SER A 361 9.55 -18.30 5.03
N ASP A 362 10.18 -18.50 3.88
CA ASP A 362 9.56 -19.16 2.73
C ASP A 362 9.28 -20.63 3.03
N LEU A 363 10.23 -21.33 3.65
CA LEU A 363 10.00 -22.69 4.15
C LEU A 363 8.87 -22.70 5.19
N ASN A 364 8.81 -21.69 6.06
CA ASN A 364 7.75 -21.59 7.06
C ASN A 364 6.36 -21.48 6.41
N ILE A 365 6.15 -20.56 5.49
CA ILE A 365 4.83 -20.39 4.87
C ILE A 365 4.46 -21.56 3.95
N THR A 366 5.40 -22.09 3.17
CA THR A 366 5.12 -23.06 2.11
C THR A 366 5.15 -24.52 2.54
N ILE A 367 5.89 -24.86 3.59
CA ILE A 367 6.05 -26.24 4.07
C ILE A 367 5.52 -26.39 5.50
N PHE A 368 5.95 -25.53 6.41
CA PHE A 368 5.73 -25.76 7.84
C PHE A 368 4.34 -25.31 8.34
N MET A 369 3.84 -24.17 7.86
CA MET A 369 2.58 -23.55 8.26
C MET A 369 1.44 -23.88 7.29
N GLN A 370 1.60 -23.60 5.99
CA GLN A 370 0.55 -23.72 4.96
C GLN A 370 -0.83 -23.24 5.45
N PRO A 371 -0.99 -21.91 5.63
CA PRO A 371 -2.21 -21.36 6.20
C PRO A 371 -3.42 -21.53 5.27
N ILE A 372 -4.55 -21.91 5.82
CA ILE A 372 -5.84 -22.02 5.13
C ILE A 372 -6.83 -21.07 5.80
N GLY A 373 -7.34 -20.10 5.04
CA GLY A 373 -8.34 -19.16 5.52
C GLY A 373 -9.76 -19.71 5.39
N LEU A 374 -10.54 -19.63 6.47
CA LEU A 374 -11.95 -20.04 6.53
C LEU A 374 -12.86 -18.84 6.23
N PHE A 375 -12.78 -18.32 5.00
CA PHE A 375 -13.58 -17.18 4.59
C PHE A 375 -15.07 -17.56 4.46
N PRO A 376 -16.01 -16.64 4.80
CA PRO A 376 -15.82 -15.21 5.09
C PRO A 376 -15.55 -14.87 6.57
N ILE A 377 -15.40 -15.88 7.44
CA ILE A 377 -15.05 -15.67 8.84
C ILE A 377 -13.55 -15.33 8.91
N CYS A 378 -13.14 -14.40 9.79
CA CYS A 378 -11.72 -14.14 10.07
C CYS A 378 -11.13 -15.27 10.93
N ALA A 379 -11.28 -16.51 10.47
CA ALA A 379 -10.73 -17.71 11.06
C ALA A 379 -9.85 -18.42 10.03
N GLY A 380 -8.97 -19.28 10.51
CA GLY A 380 -8.17 -20.13 9.66
C GLY A 380 -7.49 -21.22 10.48
N TYR A 381 -6.92 -22.18 9.77
CA TYR A 381 -6.11 -23.23 10.36
C TYR A 381 -4.87 -23.47 9.51
N CYS A 382 -3.88 -24.16 10.07
CA CYS A 382 -2.63 -24.48 9.40
C CYS A 382 -2.61 -25.94 8.99
N TYR A 383 -2.19 -26.25 7.76
CA TYR A 383 -2.09 -27.62 7.24
C TYR A 383 -0.64 -28.10 7.01
N GLY A 384 0.34 -27.28 7.36
CA GLY A 384 1.75 -27.61 7.17
C GLY A 384 2.27 -28.67 8.13
N ILE A 385 3.54 -29.03 7.96
CA ILE A 385 4.21 -30.11 8.72
C ILE A 385 4.15 -29.87 10.25
N LEU A 386 4.33 -28.62 10.70
CA LEU A 386 4.36 -28.31 12.15
C LEU A 386 2.99 -28.48 12.81
N SER A 387 1.91 -28.15 12.09
CA SER A 387 0.55 -28.42 12.56
C SER A 387 0.27 -29.93 12.58
N ARG A 388 0.59 -30.65 11.50
CA ARG A 388 0.25 -32.07 11.35
C ARG A 388 1.02 -33.01 12.27
N LEU A 389 2.35 -32.90 12.29
CA LEU A 389 3.22 -33.82 13.04
C LEU A 389 3.44 -33.39 14.49
N PHE A 390 3.54 -32.09 14.75
CA PHE A 390 3.90 -31.56 16.08
C PHE A 390 2.74 -30.93 16.83
N SER A 391 1.54 -30.88 16.25
CA SER A 391 0.34 -30.30 16.87
C SER A 391 0.52 -28.84 17.30
N TRP A 392 1.36 -28.07 16.60
CA TRP A 392 1.52 -26.64 16.91
C TRP A 392 0.23 -25.89 16.58
N SER A 393 -0.16 -24.96 17.46
CA SER A 393 -1.34 -24.14 17.21
C SER A 393 -1.12 -23.17 16.04
N SER A 394 -2.16 -22.91 15.27
CA SER A 394 -2.16 -21.95 14.17
C SER A 394 -1.78 -20.56 14.64
N HIS A 395 -2.12 -20.18 15.87
CA HIS A 395 -1.70 -18.90 16.45
C HIS A 395 -0.19 -18.82 16.68
N VAL A 396 0.41 -19.90 17.18
CA VAL A 396 1.88 -19.97 17.36
C VAL A 396 2.57 -19.95 16.01
N LEU A 397 2.05 -20.69 15.02
CA LEU A 397 2.58 -20.69 13.66
C LEU A 397 2.47 -19.32 12.99
N MET A 398 1.35 -18.63 13.17
CA MET A 398 1.16 -17.26 12.68
C MET A 398 2.09 -16.27 13.39
N THR A 399 2.28 -16.41 14.71
CA THR A 399 3.23 -15.61 15.48
C THR A 399 4.66 -15.79 14.96
N LEU A 400 5.06 -17.05 14.68
CA LEU A 400 6.36 -17.36 14.09
C LEU A 400 6.49 -16.75 12.69
N PHE A 401 5.44 -16.83 11.86
CA PHE A 401 5.44 -16.20 10.55
C PHE A 401 5.62 -14.68 10.61
N VAL A 402 4.90 -14.01 11.51
CA VAL A 402 5.03 -12.57 11.76
C VAL A 402 6.44 -12.21 12.22
N PHE A 403 7.03 -13.00 13.12
CA PHE A 403 8.41 -12.82 13.57
C PHE A 403 9.41 -12.91 12.41
N LEU A 404 9.26 -13.92 11.55
CA LEU A 404 10.15 -14.13 10.40
C LEU A 404 10.02 -12.99 9.38
N LEU A 405 8.80 -12.57 9.04
CA LEU A 405 8.57 -11.42 8.15
C LEU A 405 9.19 -10.13 8.71
N SER A 406 8.97 -9.86 9.99
CA SER A 406 9.54 -8.69 10.65
C SER A 406 11.08 -8.77 10.70
N ALA A 407 11.63 -9.96 10.98
CA ALA A 407 13.08 -10.20 10.94
C ALA A 407 13.69 -9.92 9.56
N GLN A 408 12.99 -10.25 8.46
CA GLN A 408 13.45 -9.93 7.10
C GLN A 408 13.58 -8.41 6.91
N ILE A 409 12.54 -7.66 7.28
CA ILE A 409 12.51 -6.19 7.14
C ILE A 409 13.62 -5.55 7.97
N GLU A 410 13.81 -6.00 9.20
CA GLU A 410 14.83 -5.47 10.10
C GLU A 410 16.25 -5.86 9.65
N ALA A 411 16.46 -7.09 9.15
CA ALA A 411 17.74 -7.50 8.58
C ALA A 411 18.12 -6.67 7.34
N LEU A 412 17.15 -6.36 6.47
CA LEU A 412 17.35 -5.45 5.35
C LEU A 412 17.70 -4.04 5.83
N THR A 413 17.01 -3.55 6.86
CA THR A 413 17.28 -2.24 7.47
C THR A 413 18.71 -2.18 8.04
N ILE A 414 19.18 -3.23 8.70
CA ILE A 414 20.56 -3.34 9.19
C ILE A 414 21.56 -3.31 8.03
N CYS A 415 21.27 -3.95 6.90
CA CYS A 415 22.12 -3.89 5.71
C CYS A 415 22.31 -2.45 5.21
N PHE A 416 21.22 -1.67 5.13
CA PHE A 416 21.26 -0.25 4.77
C PHE A 416 22.07 0.57 5.77
N LEU A 417 21.87 0.37 7.07
CA LEU A 417 22.60 1.08 8.12
C LEU A 417 24.11 0.77 8.10
N ARG A 418 24.49 -0.50 7.87
CA ARG A 418 25.91 -0.89 7.73
C ARG A 418 26.55 -0.22 6.52
N LYS A 419 25.86 -0.17 5.39
CA LYS A 419 26.34 0.52 4.18
C LYS A 419 26.47 2.02 4.42
N HIS A 420 25.52 2.62 5.13
CA HIS A 420 25.60 4.02 5.55
C HIS A 420 26.81 4.28 6.45
N LYS A 421 27.05 3.46 7.48
CA LYS A 421 28.24 3.58 8.33
C LYS A 421 29.54 3.51 7.51
N ALA A 422 29.64 2.55 6.58
CA ALA A 422 30.82 2.39 5.74
C ALA A 422 31.11 3.64 4.88
N ILE A 423 30.08 4.23 4.28
CA ILE A 423 30.22 5.44 3.46
C ILE A 423 30.55 6.68 4.30
N MET A 424 29.93 6.82 5.47
CA MET A 424 30.24 7.92 6.39
C MET A 424 31.69 7.87 6.88
N ASN A 425 32.24 6.68 7.11
CA ASN A 425 33.64 6.49 7.50
C ASN A 425 34.62 6.92 6.40
N LEU A 426 34.29 6.70 5.12
CA LEU A 426 35.08 7.19 3.98
C LEU A 426 35.12 8.73 3.96
N GLY A 427 33.99 9.37 4.30
CA GLY A 427 33.78 10.81 4.23
C GLY A 427 34.63 11.70 5.13
N LYS A 428 35.34 11.14 6.13
CA LYS A 428 35.87 11.86 7.32
C LYS A 428 34.85 12.81 8.01
N MET A 429 33.59 12.78 7.60
CA MET A 429 32.52 13.67 8.05
C MET A 429 31.88 13.08 9.30
N SER A 430 32.40 13.55 10.44
CA SER A 430 31.97 13.23 11.79
C SER A 430 32.17 11.77 12.19
N ARG A 431 32.93 11.59 13.28
CA ARG A 431 32.65 10.56 14.30
C ARG A 431 31.20 10.75 14.75
N THR A 432 30.22 10.28 13.97
CA THR A 432 28.91 9.99 14.52
C THR A 432 29.19 8.96 15.60
N SER A 433 29.02 9.38 16.86
CA SER A 433 29.48 8.64 18.03
C SER A 433 29.22 7.13 17.87
N ASP A 434 30.29 6.32 17.91
CA ASP A 434 30.27 4.92 17.48
C ASP A 434 29.16 4.09 18.14
N TRP A 435 28.67 4.51 19.31
CA TRP A 435 27.58 3.89 20.06
C TRP A 435 26.19 4.01 19.41
N LYS A 436 25.94 5.01 18.55
CA LYS A 436 24.61 5.24 17.94
C LYS A 436 24.18 4.11 17.00
N TYR A 437 25.13 3.48 16.30
CA TYR A 437 24.83 2.36 15.39
C TYR A 437 24.49 1.07 16.15
N PRO A 438 25.29 0.61 17.13
CA PRO A 438 24.90 -0.46 18.04
C PRO A 438 23.55 -0.22 18.70
N LEU A 439 23.29 0.99 19.22
CA LEU A 439 21.98 1.32 19.80
C LEU A 439 20.85 1.14 18.77
N THR A 440 21.04 1.65 17.55
CA THR A 440 20.03 1.53 16.49
C THR A 440 19.79 0.07 16.11
N TYR A 441 20.84 -0.77 16.08
CA TYR A 441 20.69 -2.21 15.85
C TYR A 441 19.92 -2.89 16.98
N VAL A 442 20.22 -2.57 18.24
CA VAL A 442 19.48 -3.08 19.40
C VAL A 442 18.02 -2.65 19.34
N LEU A 443 17.73 -1.39 19.01
CA LEU A 443 16.36 -0.88 18.87
C LEU A 443 15.59 -1.60 17.76
N VAL A 444 16.23 -1.79 16.60
CA VAL A 444 15.68 -2.54 15.46
C VAL A 444 15.34 -3.98 15.85
N ILE A 445 16.25 -4.69 16.52
CA ILE A 445 16.03 -6.08 16.95
C ILE A 445 14.95 -6.14 18.06
N SER A 446 15.01 -5.23 19.03
CA SER A 446 14.03 -5.17 20.13
C SER A 446 12.62 -4.89 19.63
N TYR A 447 12.50 -4.08 18.57
CA TYR A 447 11.22 -3.79 17.95
C TYR A 447 10.58 -5.04 17.35
N ASN A 448 11.35 -5.91 16.69
CA ASN A 448 10.86 -7.20 16.19
C ASN A 448 10.29 -8.07 17.34
N CYS A 449 10.99 -8.12 18.47
CA CYS A 449 10.53 -8.87 19.64
C CYS A 449 9.22 -8.30 20.22
N VAL A 450 9.12 -6.97 20.37
CA VAL A 450 7.88 -6.31 20.85
C VAL A 450 6.73 -6.52 19.88
N TYR A 451 6.99 -6.41 18.58
CA TYR A 451 6.00 -6.63 17.53
C TYR A 451 5.46 -8.06 17.55
N THR A 452 6.35 -9.05 17.64
CA THR A 452 6.00 -10.46 17.73
C THR A 452 5.26 -10.78 19.03
N LEU A 453 5.70 -10.20 20.15
CA LEU A 453 5.01 -10.36 21.43
C LEU A 453 3.59 -9.79 21.35
N SER A 454 3.37 -8.70 20.63
CA SER A 454 2.04 -8.10 20.50
C SER A 454 1.03 -9.01 19.78
N ILE A 455 1.45 -9.72 18.72
CA ILE A 455 0.57 -10.71 18.08
C ILE A 455 0.38 -11.93 18.97
N TYR A 456 1.44 -12.41 19.63
CA TYR A 456 1.34 -13.56 20.53
C TYR A 456 0.30 -13.31 21.64
N LEU A 457 0.37 -12.14 22.29
CA LEU A 457 -0.56 -11.73 23.35
C LEU A 457 -1.98 -11.42 22.85
N SER A 458 -2.18 -11.25 21.54
CA SER A 458 -3.50 -11.03 20.96
C SER A 458 -4.35 -12.29 20.82
N GLY A 459 -3.74 -13.47 20.95
CA GLY A 459 -4.44 -14.75 20.89
C GLY A 459 -5.38 -14.93 22.08
N ASP A 460 -6.62 -15.24 21.77
CA ASP A 460 -7.64 -15.58 22.76
C ASP A 460 -7.64 -17.09 23.02
N SER A 461 -8.23 -17.54 24.13
CA SER A 461 -8.33 -18.97 24.44
C SER A 461 -9.28 -19.67 23.46
N HIS A 462 -9.05 -20.96 23.20
CA HIS A 462 -9.92 -21.74 22.30
C HIS A 462 -11.38 -21.78 22.80
N GLU A 463 -11.61 -21.80 24.12
CA GLU A 463 -12.94 -21.75 24.72
C GLU A 463 -13.65 -20.41 24.46
N GLU A 464 -12.96 -19.28 24.63
CA GLU A 464 -13.53 -17.96 24.31
C GLU A 464 -13.85 -17.82 22.83
N GLN A 465 -12.95 -18.29 21.96
CA GLN A 465 -13.18 -18.31 20.52
C GLN A 465 -14.41 -19.14 20.15
N MET A 466 -14.55 -20.34 20.73
CA MET A 466 -15.68 -21.23 20.49
C MET A 466 -16.99 -20.63 21.00
N LYS A 467 -16.97 -20.02 22.20
CA LYS A 467 -18.15 -19.34 22.75
C LYS A 467 -18.64 -18.22 21.84
N VAL A 468 -17.73 -17.40 21.32
CA VAL A 468 -18.08 -16.33 20.38
C VAL A 468 -18.58 -16.90 19.05
N LEU A 469 -18.00 -17.99 18.56
CA LEU A 469 -18.47 -18.67 17.35
C LEU A 469 -19.86 -19.29 17.53
N GLU A 470 -20.17 -19.85 18.70
CA GLU A 470 -21.49 -20.41 19.03
C GLU A 470 -22.54 -19.31 19.14
N ASP A 471 -22.20 -18.17 19.74
CA ASP A 471 -23.08 -17.01 19.85
C ASP A 471 -23.36 -16.36 18.48
N LEU A 472 -22.36 -16.30 17.59
CA LEU A 472 -22.46 -15.62 16.30
C LEU A 472 -22.91 -16.55 15.15
N TYR A 473 -22.52 -17.83 15.19
CA TYR A 473 -22.70 -18.80 14.11
C TYR A 473 -22.99 -20.23 14.63
N PRO A 474 -24.13 -20.43 15.32
CA PRO A 474 -24.45 -21.70 16.00
C PRO A 474 -24.50 -22.91 15.07
N GLU A 475 -24.95 -22.74 13.81
CA GLU A 475 -25.03 -23.84 12.84
C GLU A 475 -23.66 -24.35 12.36
N THR A 476 -22.63 -23.50 12.34
CA THR A 476 -21.27 -23.86 11.92
C THR A 476 -20.34 -24.23 13.06
N ALA A 477 -20.68 -23.87 14.30
CA ALA A 477 -19.88 -24.20 15.47
C ALA A 477 -19.52 -25.70 15.59
N PRO A 478 -20.42 -26.66 15.28
CA PRO A 478 -20.05 -28.09 15.27
C PRO A 478 -18.93 -28.43 14.28
N LYS A 479 -18.89 -27.77 13.12
CA LYS A 479 -17.83 -27.98 12.11
C LYS A 479 -16.49 -27.39 12.56
N PHE A 480 -16.52 -26.26 13.27
CA PHE A 480 -15.31 -25.72 13.92
C PHE A 480 -14.81 -26.63 15.05
N ARG A 481 -15.70 -27.23 15.84
CA ARG A 481 -15.32 -28.24 16.85
C ARG A 481 -14.71 -29.50 16.24
N ALA A 482 -15.09 -29.84 15.00
CA ALA A 482 -14.55 -30.99 14.28
C ALA A 482 -13.14 -30.72 13.72
N LEU A 483 -12.72 -29.46 13.58
CA LEU A 483 -11.35 -29.13 13.23
C LEU A 483 -10.43 -29.47 14.40
N ARG A 484 -9.31 -30.13 14.10
CA ARG A 484 -8.27 -30.45 15.09
C ARG A 484 -7.72 -29.19 15.77
N GLU A 485 -7.56 -28.12 14.99
CA GLU A 485 -7.10 -26.83 15.47
C GLU A 485 -7.57 -25.75 14.50
N PHE A 486 -7.94 -24.59 15.03
CA PHE A 486 -8.20 -23.39 14.27
C PHE A 486 -7.92 -22.17 15.15
N HIS A 487 -7.79 -21.01 14.52
CA HIS A 487 -7.76 -19.75 15.24
C HIS A 487 -8.76 -18.77 14.64
N TYR A 488 -9.57 -18.16 15.50
CA TYR A 488 -10.50 -17.10 15.15
C TYR A 488 -10.01 -15.78 15.78
N TYR A 489 -9.67 -14.81 14.92
CA TYR A 489 -9.16 -13.52 15.39
C TYR A 489 -10.31 -12.57 15.73
N ILE A 490 -10.60 -12.46 17.03
CA ILE A 490 -11.52 -11.47 17.57
C ILE A 490 -10.81 -10.10 17.56
N LEU A 491 -11.51 -9.06 17.11
CA LEU A 491 -10.97 -7.70 17.08
C LEU A 491 -10.96 -7.09 18.50
N ASN A 492 -9.98 -7.48 19.31
CA ASN A 492 -9.75 -7.01 20.68
C ASN A 492 -8.72 -5.85 20.72
N GLU A 493 -8.59 -5.18 21.87
CA GLU A 493 -7.63 -4.05 22.02
C GLU A 493 -6.17 -4.49 21.79
N ARG A 494 -5.85 -5.76 22.05
CA ARG A 494 -4.52 -6.34 21.87
C ARG A 494 -4.16 -6.50 20.38
N LEU A 495 -5.10 -6.99 19.58
CA LEU A 495 -4.96 -7.11 18.13
C LEU A 495 -4.90 -5.74 17.45
N ILE A 496 -5.62 -4.73 17.98
CA ILE A 496 -5.47 -3.34 17.53
C ILE A 496 -4.05 -2.82 17.81
N SER A 497 -3.48 -3.12 18.99
CA SER A 497 -2.08 -2.76 19.32
C SER A 497 -1.09 -3.35 18.30
N PHE A 498 -1.28 -4.61 17.90
CA PHE A 498 -0.50 -5.25 16.84
C PHE A 498 -0.57 -4.49 15.50
N PHE A 499 -1.77 -4.07 15.07
CA PHE A 499 -1.92 -3.27 13.84
C PHE A 499 -1.27 -1.88 13.95
N VAL A 500 -1.42 -1.22 15.10
CA VAL A 500 -0.77 0.07 15.37
C VAL A 500 0.75 -0.08 15.30
N LEU A 501 1.30 -1.10 15.97
CA LEU A 501 2.72 -1.41 15.90
C LEU A 501 3.15 -1.64 14.46
N THR A 502 2.48 -2.50 13.70
CA THR A 502 2.79 -2.75 12.27
C THR A 502 2.96 -1.43 11.49
N THR A 503 2.04 -0.48 11.70
CA THR A 503 2.05 0.82 11.01
C THR A 503 3.24 1.68 11.44
N PHE A 504 3.55 1.73 12.74
CA PHE A 504 4.74 2.41 13.25
C PHE A 504 6.05 1.78 12.76
N GLY A 505 6.10 0.44 12.65
CA GLY A 505 7.26 -0.29 12.13
C GLY A 505 7.55 0.08 10.69
N ALA A 506 6.52 0.11 9.85
CA ALA A 506 6.63 0.54 8.46
C ALA A 506 7.13 2.00 8.35
N ALA A 507 6.54 2.92 9.13
CA ALA A 507 6.97 4.31 9.17
C ALA A 507 8.43 4.48 9.66
N LYS A 508 8.80 3.80 10.75
CA LYS A 508 10.17 3.75 11.30
C LYS A 508 11.16 3.35 10.21
N THR A 509 10.94 2.20 9.59
CA THR A 509 11.86 1.64 8.59
C THR A 509 11.97 2.54 7.37
N SER A 510 10.83 3.09 6.90
CA SER A 510 10.82 4.05 5.79
C SER A 510 11.64 5.31 6.08
N ILE A 511 11.45 5.94 7.25
CA ILE A 511 12.20 7.13 7.66
C ILE A 511 13.70 6.81 7.80
N LEU A 512 14.02 5.71 8.48
CA LEU A 512 15.41 5.35 8.79
C LEU A 512 16.21 5.04 7.51
N VAL A 513 15.62 4.28 6.58
CA VAL A 513 16.23 4.00 5.29
C VAL A 513 16.36 5.29 4.47
N SER A 514 15.30 6.10 4.40
CA SER A 514 15.32 7.37 3.64
C SER A 514 16.40 8.33 4.13
N VAL A 515 16.49 8.56 5.44
CA VAL A 515 17.51 9.45 6.04
C VAL A 515 18.91 8.89 5.82
N SER A 516 19.11 7.58 5.98
CA SER A 516 20.41 6.93 5.76
C SER A 516 20.85 7.08 4.31
N VAL A 517 19.94 6.90 3.36
CA VAL A 517 20.21 7.05 1.93
C VAL A 517 20.58 8.49 1.57
N ILE A 518 19.82 9.48 2.04
CA ILE A 518 20.09 10.91 1.80
C ILE A 518 21.49 11.28 2.30
N ARG A 519 21.87 10.84 3.50
CA ARG A 519 23.19 11.13 4.09
C ARG A 519 24.33 10.45 3.36
N MET A 520 24.17 9.17 2.99
CA MET A 520 25.16 8.46 2.16
C MET A 520 25.46 9.25 0.88
N TYR A 521 24.41 9.72 0.21
CA TYR A 521 24.51 10.46 -1.04
C TYR A 521 25.24 11.80 -0.87
N GLN A 522 24.86 12.60 0.12
CA GLN A 522 25.54 13.88 0.41
C GLN A 522 27.04 13.70 0.66
N THR A 523 27.44 12.62 1.35
CA THR A 523 28.86 12.34 1.62
C THR A 523 29.60 11.88 0.36
N LEU A 524 28.98 11.06 -0.50
CA LEU A 524 29.59 10.65 -1.77
C LEU A 524 29.75 11.84 -2.75
N GLN A 525 28.76 12.74 -2.82
CA GLN A 525 28.88 13.95 -3.66
C GLN A 525 30.05 14.83 -3.24
N LYS A 526 30.23 15.06 -1.92
CA LYS A 526 31.36 15.85 -1.39
C LYS A 526 32.74 15.23 -1.66
N HIS A 527 32.80 13.91 -1.81
CA HIS A 527 34.04 13.21 -2.16
C HIS A 527 34.30 13.18 -3.67
N SER A 528 33.27 13.16 -4.50
CA SER A 528 33.41 13.23 -5.96
C SER A 528 33.76 14.63 -6.47
N SER A 529 33.57 15.67 -5.66
CA SER A 529 33.91 17.06 -5.98
C SER A 529 35.29 17.49 -5.46
N ARG A 530 36.08 16.56 -4.92
CA ARG A 530 37.50 16.72 -4.56
C ARG A 530 38.30 15.74 -5.40
#